data_AF-A0A7U9SBA4-F1
#
_entry.id   AF-A0A7U9SBA4-F1
#
_cell.length_a   1.000
_cell.length_b   1.000
_cell.length_c   1.000
_cell.angle_alpha   90.00
_cell.angle_beta   90.00
_cell.angle_gamma   90.00
#
_symmetry.space_group_name_H-M   'P 1'
#
loop_
_entity.id
_entity.type
_entity.pdbx_description
1 polymer ?
#
loop_
_entity_poly.entity_id
_entity_poly.type
_entity_poly.pdbx_seq_one_letter_code
_entity_poly.pdbx_strand_id
1 'polypeptide(L)' 'MFKILTYAYFQNIYSSRRIEKACRRDINVMWLLAGHKAPDHSTIARFRTGFLAEACEDLFYQMVRRLNQMGELSKRQYL' A
#
# COMPACT_ATOMS: atom_id res chain seq x y z
N MET A 1 3.16 8.88 1.55
CA MET A 1 2.03 8.09 2.08
C MET A 1 2.28 6.58 2.00
N PHE A 2 2.73 6.04 0.86
CA PHE A 2 2.99 4.60 0.69
C PHE A 2 3.80 3.96 1.84
N LYS A 3 4.98 4.51 2.17
CA LYS A 3 5.82 4.03 3.29
C LYS A 3 5.11 3.92 4.64
N ILE A 4 4.13 4.79 4.91
CA ILE A 4 3.36 4.79 6.15
C ILE A 4 2.38 3.63 6.14
N LEU A 5 1.68 3.42 5.02
CA LEU A 5 0.71 2.33 4.87
C LEU A 5 1.40 0.96 4.91
N THR A 6 2.52 0.80 4.20
CA THR A 6 3.28 -0.45 4.23
C THR A 6 3.76 -0.77 5.63
N TYR A 7 4.38 0.20 6.33
CA TYR A 7 4.84 0.01 7.70
C TYR A 7 3.68 -0.30 8.67
N ALA A 8 2.57 0.43 8.57
CA ALA A 8 1.39 0.20 9.40
C ALA A 8 0.81 -1.21 9.19
N TYR A 9 0.76 -1.70 7.95
CA TYR A 9 0.26 -3.05 7.64
C TYR A 9 1.19 -4.13 8.18
N PHE A 10 2.51 -3.94 8.10
CA PHE A 10 3.45 -4.85 8.76
C PHE A 10 3.25 -4.92 10.27
N GLN A 11 2.76 -3.85 10.89
CA GLN A 11 2.40 -3.80 12.31
C GLN A 11 0.93 -4.19 12.60
N ASN A 12 0.22 -4.76 11.63
CA ASN A 12 -1.20 -5.13 11.72
C ASN A 12 -2.15 -3.96 12.07
N ILE A 13 -1.82 -2.75 11.61
CA ILE A 13 -2.63 -1.53 11.78
C ILE A 13 -3.29 -1.17 10.45
N TYR A 14 -4.56 -1.55 10.28
CA TYR A 14 -5.30 -1.35 9.02
C TYR A 14 -6.32 -0.20 9.05
N SER A 15 -6.79 0.18 10.25
CA SER A 15 -7.75 1.29 10.39
C SER A 15 -7.08 2.62 10.10
N SER A 16 -7.62 3.40 9.16
CA SER A 16 -7.07 4.73 8.82
C SER A 16 -7.01 5.66 10.03
N ARG A 17 -7.97 5.57 10.96
CA ARG A 17 -7.96 6.31 12.23
C ARG A 17 -6.83 5.86 13.16
N ARG A 18 -6.54 4.56 13.22
CA ARG A 18 -5.40 4.03 14.00
C ARG A 18 -4.07 4.45 13.37
N ILE A 19 -3.97 4.47 12.05
CA ILE A 19 -2.79 4.94 11.31
C ILE A 19 -2.58 6.44 11.58
N GLU A 20 -3.62 7.26 11.50
CA GLU A 20 -3.54 8.68 11.87
C GLU A 20 -3.01 8.86 13.31
N LYS A 21 -3.52 8.08 14.26
CA LYS A 21 -3.04 8.12 15.65
C LYS A 21 -1.55 7.75 15.75
N ALA A 22 -1.10 6.76 15.00
CA ALA A 22 0.31 6.33 14.96
C ALA A 22 1.20 7.43 14.36
N CYS A 23 0.77 8.10 13.29
CA CYS A 23 1.47 9.25 12.70
C CYS A 23 1.74 10.40 13.68
N ARG A 24 1.00 10.48 14.79
CA ARG A 24 1.13 11.54 15.81
C ARG A 24 1.85 11.10 17.08
N ARG A 25 2.00 9.79 17.33
CA ARG A 25 2.43 9.26 18.63
C ARG A 25 3.55 8.23 18.56
N ASP A 26 3.71 7.55 17.43
CA ASP A 26 4.72 6.53 17.23
C ASP A 26 5.94 7.15 16.55
N ILE A 27 7.10 7.11 17.23
CA ILE A 27 8.34 7.74 16.76
C ILE A 27 8.81 7.18 15.42
N ASN A 28 8.59 5.89 15.16
CA ASN A 28 8.99 5.27 13.90
C ASN A 28 8.12 5.77 12.75
N VAL A 29 6.81 5.91 12.99
CA VAL A 29 5.88 6.45 11.99
C VAL A 29 6.11 7.96 11.79
N MET A 30 6.44 8.69 12.84
CA MET A 30 6.84 10.10 12.77
C MET A 30 8.12 10.29 11.96
N TRP A 31 9.11 9.42 12.15
CA TRP A 31 10.33 9.42 11.33
C TRP A 31 9.99 9.18 9.85
N LEU A 32 9.06 8.27 9.56
CA LEU A 32 8.56 8.05 8.20
C LEU A 32 7.81 9.27 7.62
N LEU A 33 7.31 10.20 8.43
CA LEU A 33 6.76 11.45 7.91
C LEU A 33 7.82 12.40 7.35
N ALA A 34 9.10 12.24 7.73
CA ALA A 34 10.21 13.08 7.26
C ALA A 34 9.93 14.60 7.41
N GLY A 35 9.36 15.01 8.54
CA GLY A 35 9.01 16.41 8.83
C GLY A 35 7.69 16.90 8.23
N HIS A 36 7.01 16.10 7.40
CA HIS A 36 5.68 16.45 6.91
C HIS A 36 4.62 16.32 8.01
N LYS A 37 3.55 17.11 7.89
CA LYS A 37 2.39 17.03 8.79
C LYS A 37 1.74 15.65 8.72
N ALA A 38 1.34 15.13 9.87
CA ALA A 38 0.58 13.88 9.96
C ALA A 38 -0.74 14.00 9.15
N PRO A 39 -1.00 13.05 8.22
CA PRO A 39 -2.24 13.04 7.45
C PRO A 39 -3.44 12.63 8.33
N ASP A 40 -4.61 13.19 8.05
CA ASP A 40 -5.85 12.72 8.69
C ASP A 40 -6.32 11.38 8.11
N HIS A 41 -7.21 10.70 8.83
CA HIS A 41 -7.73 9.40 8.44
C HIS A 41 -8.44 9.42 7.08
N SER A 42 -9.02 10.55 6.67
CA SER A 42 -9.73 10.71 5.40
C SER A 42 -8.74 10.75 4.23
N THR A 43 -7.63 11.45 4.40
CA THR A 43 -6.51 11.49 3.45
C THR A 43 -5.88 10.11 3.30
N ILE A 44 -5.66 9.40 4.41
CA ILE A 44 -5.15 8.02 4.40
C ILE A 44 -6.12 7.09 3.64
N ALA A 45 -7.43 7.17 3.93
CA ALA A 45 -8.44 6.35 3.28
C ALA A 45 -8.49 6.61 1.77
N ARG A 46 -8.51 7.89 1.36
CA ARG A 46 -8.54 8.29 -0.05
C ARG A 46 -7.31 7.84 -0.81
N PHE A 47 -6.12 7.99 -0.23
CA PHE A 47 -4.89 7.49 -0.84
C PHE A 47 -4.93 5.97 -1.02
N ARG A 48 -5.45 5.25 -0.02
CA ARG A 48 -5.56 3.79 -0.08
C ARG A 48 -6.52 3.31 -1.18
N THR A 49 -7.71 3.88 -1.26
CA THR A 49 -8.76 3.37 -2.15
C THR A 49 -8.69 3.92 -3.56
N GLY A 50 -8.13 5.12 -3.76
CA GLY A 50 -7.86 5.66 -5.09
C GLY A 50 -6.49 5.22 -5.58
N PHE A 51 -5.47 5.99 -5.20
CA PHE A 51 -4.13 5.86 -5.78
C PHE A 51 -3.47 4.49 -5.55
N LEU A 52 -3.48 3.96 -4.32
CA LEU A 52 -2.76 2.74 -4.01
C LEU A 52 -3.38 1.50 -4.65
N ALA A 53 -4.72 1.44 -4.72
CA ALA A 53 -5.42 0.33 -5.35
C ALA A 53 -5.06 0.22 -6.83
N GLU A 54 -5.18 1.32 -7.57
CA GLU A 54 -4.83 1.40 -9.00
C GLU A 54 -3.35 1.06 -9.23
N ALA A 55 -2.44 1.66 -8.46
CA ALA A 55 -1.01 1.39 -8.61
C ALA A 55 -0.64 -0.08 -8.31
N CYS A 56 -1.28 -0.71 -7.32
CA CYS A 56 -1.07 -2.11 -7.01
C CYS A 56 -1.61 -3.04 -8.11
N GLU A 57 -2.77 -2.72 -8.69
CA GLU A 57 -3.34 -3.47 -9.81
C GLU A 57 -2.43 -3.41 -11.04
N ASP A 58 -1.96 -2.20 -11.40
CA ASP A 58 -1.03 -2.01 -12.51
C ASP A 58 0.29 -2.78 -12.30
N LEU A 59 0.85 -2.73 -11.09
CA LEU A 59 2.06 -3.47 -10.74
C LEU A 59 1.84 -4.98 -10.82
N PHE A 60 0.68 -5.46 -10.37
CA PHE A 60 0.32 -6.87 -10.47
C PHE A 60 0.28 -7.33 -11.94
N TYR A 61 -0.36 -6.56 -12.83
CA TYR A 61 -0.38 -6.89 -14.26
C TYR A 61 1.01 -6.84 -14.90
N GLN A 62 1.88 -5.92 -14.47
CA GLN A 62 3.28 -5.92 -14.91
C GLN A 62 3.98 -7.23 -14.52
N MET A 63 3.78 -7.71 -13.30
CA MET A 63 4.34 -8.98 -12.84
C MET A 63 3.79 -10.18 -13.62
N VAL A 64 2.46 -10.24 -13.84
CA VAL A 64 1.82 -11.30 -14.63
C VAL A 64 2.37 -11.32 -16.06
N ARG A 65 2.51 -10.16 -16.71
CA ARG A 65 3.08 -10.08 -18.07
C ARG A 65 4.52 -10.59 -18.11
N ARG A 66 5.33 -10.27 -17.11
CA ARG A 66 6.72 -10.76 -17.00
C ARG A 66 6.77 -12.28 -16.85
N LEU A 67 5.96 -12.85 -15.96
CA LEU A 67 5.88 -14.30 -15.78
C LEU A 67 5.40 -15.02 -17.05
N ASN A 68 4.43 -14.44 -17.77
CA ASN A 68 3.97 -14.98 -19.05
C ASN A 68 5.10 -15.01 -20.10
N GLN A 69 5.91 -13.95 -20.17
CA GLN A 69 7.06 -13.87 -21.09
C GLN A 69 8.14 -14.90 -20.77
N MET A 70 8.31 -15.24 -19.49
CA MET A 70 9.27 -16.26 -19.04
C MET A 70 8.75 -17.70 -19.23
N GLY A 71 7.47 -17.87 -19.59
CA GLY A 71 6.85 -19.21 -19.69
C GLY A 71 6.48 -19.82 -18.33
N GLU A 72 6.53 -19.05 -17.26
CA GLU A 72 6.32 -19.50 -15.86
C GLU A 72 4.83 -19.52 -15.44
N LEU A 73 3.92 -19.15 -16.35
CA LEU A 73 2.48 -19.23 -16.09
C LEU A 73 1.90 -20.52 -16.68
N SER A 74 1.24 -21.31 -15.84
CA SER A 74 0.43 -22.43 -16.32
C SER A 74 -0.82 -21.90 -17.01
N LYS A 75 -0.92 -22.11 -18.33
CA LYS A 75 -2.13 -21.82 -19.08
C LYS A 75 -3.06 -23.02 -18.93
N ARG A 76 -4.01 -22.98 -18.01
CA ARG A 76 -5.14 -23.90 -18.08
C ARG A 76 -5.99 -23.50 -19.29
N GLN A 77 -5.80 -24.21 -20.40
CA GLN A 77 -6.75 -24.23 -21.51
C GLN A 77 -8.04 -24.85 -20.99
N TYR A 78 -9.01 -24.02 -20.62
CA TYR A 78 -10.38 -24.46 -20.52
C TYR A 78 -10.89 -24.55 -21.97
N LEU A 79 -10.92 -25.79 -22.48
CA LEU A 79 -11.73 -26.19 -23.64
C LEU A 79 -13.22 -26.08 -23.29
#